data_AF-A0A810DXW8-F1
#
_entry.id   AF-A0A810DXW8-F1
#
_cell.length_a   1.000
_cell.length_b   1.000
_cell.length_c   1.000
_cell.angle_alpha   90.00
_cell.angle_beta   90.00
_cell.angle_gamma   90.00
#
_symmetry.space_group_name_H-M   'P 1'
#
loop_
_entity.id
_entity.type
_entity.pdbx_description
1 polymer ?
#
loop_
_entity_poly.entity_id
_entity_poly.type
_entity_poly.pdbx_seq_one_letter_code
_entity_poly.pdbx_strand_id
1 'polypeptide(L)'
;MAARLVNLLGNVAVFVPVGMLVPLATGRLLSPVRLAVLFIPCIAALEILQMVLRIGSFDVDDILLNLLGVWTGFGLLRLSGITRIRRL
;
A
#
# COMPACT_ATOMS: atom_id res chain seq x y z
N MET A 1 0.77 23.27 7.28
CA MET A 1 1.92 22.35 7.46
C MET A 1 1.52 21.07 8.18
N ALA A 2 0.90 21.14 9.38
CA ALA A 2 0.43 19.94 10.10
C ALA A 2 -0.61 19.10 9.33
N ALA A 3 -1.57 19.73 8.64
CA ALA A 3 -2.59 19.01 7.86
C ALA A 3 -2.03 18.16 6.71
N ARG A 4 -0.93 18.59 6.08
CA ARG A 4 -0.27 17.79 5.03
C ARG A 4 0.43 16.58 5.60
N LEU A 5 1.09 16.69 6.76
CA LEU A 5 1.74 15.57 7.42
C LEU A 5 0.74 14.50 7.89
N VAL A 6 -0.45 14.90 8.33
CA VAL A 6 -1.53 13.98 8.69
C VAL A 6 -2.05 13.24 7.46
N ASN A 7 -2.20 13.91 6.31
CA ASN A 7 -2.56 13.25 5.05
C ASN A 7 -1.46 12.29 4.58
N LEU A 8 -0.18 12.70 4.64
CA LEU A 8 0.97 11.85 4.29
C LEU A 8 1.04 10.57 5.15
N LEU A 9 0.93 10.70 6.47
CA LEU A 9 0.97 9.56 7.38
C LEU A 9 -0.29 8.70 7.29
N GLY A 10 -1.46 9.32 7.08
CA GLY A 10 -2.73 8.64 6.88
C GLY A 10 -2.72 7.77 5.62
N ASN A 11 -2.18 8.31 4.52
CA ASN A 11 -1.95 7.59 3.28
C ASN A 11 -1.12 6.31 3.53
N VAL A 12 0.09 6.41 4.07
CA VAL A 12 0.93 5.23 4.38
C VAL A 12 0.21 4.23 5.31
N ALA A 13 -0.40 4.71 6.39
CA ALA A 13 -1.03 3.86 7.41
C ALA A 13 -2.17 3.00 6.86
N VAL A 14 -2.94 3.51 5.89
CA VAL A 14 -4.03 2.76 5.24
C VAL A 14 -3.48 1.68 4.31
N PHE A 15 -2.34 1.90 3.68
CA PHE A 15 -1.75 0.93 2.75
C PHE A 15 -0.94 -0.18 3.42
N VAL A 16 -0.51 -0.02 4.66
CA VAL A 16 0.13 -1.09 5.46
C VAL A 16 -0.74 -2.36 5.57
N PRO A 17 -1.99 -2.31 6.08
CA PRO A 17 -2.83 -3.50 6.14
C PRO A 17 -3.16 -4.04 4.75
N VAL A 18 -3.32 -3.18 3.75
CA VAL A 18 -3.56 -3.59 2.36
C VAL A 18 -2.38 -4.42 1.80
N GLY A 19 -1.14 -4.00 2.08
CA GLY A 19 0.08 -4.72 1.73
C GLY A 19 0.22 -6.08 2.42
N MET A 20 -0.40 -6.26 3.59
CA MET A 20 -0.49 -7.56 4.28
C MET A 20 -1.61 -8.44 3.71
N LEU A 21 -2.77 -7.84 3.42
CA LEU A 21 -3.97 -8.58 3.02
C LEU A 21 -3.84 -9.23 1.65
N VAL A 22 -3.20 -8.59 0.67
CA VAL A 22 -3.10 -9.16 -0.69
C VAL A 22 -2.30 -10.49 -0.74
N PRO A 23 -1.10 -10.59 -0.16
CA PRO A 23 -0.40 -11.87 -0.08
C PRO A 23 -1.13 -12.92 0.77
N LEU A 24 -1.84 -12.48 1.82
CA LEU A 24 -2.67 -13.38 2.64
C LEU A 24 -3.85 -13.95 1.85
N ALA A 25 -4.58 -13.10 1.12
CA ALA A 25 -5.75 -13.48 0.32
C ALA A 25 -5.37 -14.40 -0.85
N THR A 26 -4.28 -14.08 -1.56
CA THR A 26 -3.79 -14.89 -2.67
C THR A 26 -3.07 -16.17 -2.23
N GLY A 27 -2.73 -16.30 -0.95
CA GLY A 27 -1.94 -17.42 -0.40
C GLY A 27 -0.51 -17.50 -0.96
N ARG A 28 -0.09 -16.51 -1.74
CA ARG A 28 1.20 -16.48 -2.43
C ARG A 28 1.97 -15.24 -1.98
N LEU A 29 3.16 -15.45 -1.42
CA LEU A 29 4.14 -14.40 -1.23
C LEU A 29 4.61 -13.92 -2.61
N LEU A 30 4.10 -12.76 -3.04
CA LEU A 30 4.53 -12.09 -4.26
C LEU A 30 5.92 -11.46 -4.04
N SER A 31 6.70 -11.24 -5.11
CA SER A 31 7.91 -10.43 -4.99
C SER A 31 7.55 -8.96 -4.75
N PRO A 32 8.40 -8.16 -4.08
CA PRO A 32 8.16 -6.73 -3.89
C PRO A 32 7.89 -5.98 -5.21
N VAL A 33 8.55 -6.41 -6.29
CA VAL A 33 8.36 -5.88 -7.65
C VAL A 33 6.96 -6.21 -8.19
N ARG A 34 6.48 -7.45 -8.03
CA ARG A 34 5.12 -7.82 -8.47
C ARG A 34 4.06 -7.06 -7.67
N LEU A 35 4.29 -6.84 -6.38
CA LEU A 35 3.42 -5.99 -5.57
C LEU A 35 3.40 -4.56 -6.09
N ALA A 36 4.56 -3.99 -6.42
CA ALA A 36 4.62 -2.64 -6.98
C ALA A 36 3.86 -2.54 -8.30
N VAL A 37 4.08 -3.46 -9.24
CA VAL A 37 3.37 -3.49 -10.54
C VAL A 37 1.85 -3.59 -10.36
N LEU A 38 1.39 -4.36 -9.36
CA LEU A 38 -0.03 -4.48 -9.06
C LEU A 38 -0.60 -3.21 -8.42
N PHE A 39 0.12 -2.62 -7.46
CA PHE A 39 -0.40 -1.55 -6.62
C PHE A 39 -0.23 -0.15 -7.21
N ILE A 40 0.83 0.12 -7.97
CA ILE A 40 1.04 1.42 -8.63
C ILE A 40 -0.19 1.88 -9.43
N PRO A 41 -0.79 1.06 -10.33
CA PRO A 41 -1.98 1.51 -11.07
C PRO A 41 -3.21 1.69 -10.16
N CYS A 42 -3.35 0.88 -9.11
CA CYS A 42 -4.45 1.03 -8.14
C CYS A 42 -4.31 2.31 -7.32
N ILE A 43 -3.10 2.63 -6.86
CA ILE A 43 -2.79 3.86 -6.11
C ILE A 43 -2.98 5.07 -7.02
N ALA A 44 -2.46 5.03 -8.25
CA ALA A 44 -2.67 6.11 -9.22
C ALA A 44 -4.17 6.34 -9.51
N ALA A 45 -4.97 5.28 -9.62
CA ALA A 45 -6.42 5.41 -9.76
C ALA A 45 -7.09 6.05 -8.53
N LEU A 46 -6.61 5.75 -7.32
CA LEU A 46 -7.09 6.39 -6.09
C LEU A 46 -6.74 7.88 -6.04
N GLU A 47 -5.52 8.26 -6.40
CA GLU A 47 -5.10 9.67 -6.48
C GLU A 47 -5.95 10.44 -7.51
N ILE A 48 -6.22 9.82 -8.67
CA ILE A 48 -7.12 10.39 -9.69
C ILE A 48 -8.53 10.57 -9.11
N LEU A 49 -9.05 9.57 -8.38
CA LEU A 49 -10.37 9.66 -7.77
C LEU A 49 -10.42 10.76 -6.70
N GLN A 50 -9.38 10.89 -5.86
CA GLN A 50 -9.27 11.94 -4.86
C GLN A 50 -9.24 13.33 -5.50
N MET A 51 -8.57 13.47 -6.64
CA MET A 51 -8.57 14.69 -7.45
C MET A 51 -9.96 15.00 -8.03
N VAL A 52 -10.61 14.02 -8.65
CA VAL A 52 -11.95 14.19 -9.27
C VAL A 52 -13.01 14.53 -8.22
N LEU A 53 -12.96 13.89 -7.06
CA LEU A 53 -13.88 14.14 -5.95
C LEU A 53 -13.55 15.41 -5.15
N ARG A 54 -12.46 16.12 -5.50
CA ARG A 54 -11.95 17.32 -4.80
C ARG A 54 -11.63 17.07 -3.32
N ILE A 55 -11.31 15.82 -2.96
CA ILE A 55 -10.90 15.42 -1.61
C ILE A 55 -9.38 15.58 -1.45
N GLY A 56 -8.63 15.47 -2.56
CA GLY A 56 -7.16 15.57 -2.58
C GLY A 56 -6.62 16.16 -3.89
N SER A 57 -5.29 16.14 -4.02
CA SER A 57 -4.53 16.51 -5.23
C SER A 57 -3.91 15.26 -5.82
N PHE A 58 -3.68 15.24 -7.13
CA PHE A 58 -2.89 14.18 -7.75
C PHE A 58 -1.40 14.49 -7.53
N ASP A 59 -0.82 13.90 -6.49
CA ASP A 59 0.58 14.14 -6.10
C ASP A 59 1.39 12.83 -6.23
N VAL A 60 2.51 12.88 -6.98
CA VAL A 60 3.37 11.70 -7.21
C VAL A 60 4.03 11.23 -5.92
N ASP A 61 4.28 12.14 -4.99
CA ASP A 61 4.85 11.81 -3.67
C ASP A 61 3.91 10.89 -2.88
N ASP A 62 2.60 11.09 -2.99
CA ASP A 62 1.60 10.23 -2.34
C ASP A 62 1.59 8.82 -2.95
N ILE A 63 1.83 8.70 -4.26
CA ILE A 63 2.00 7.38 -4.90
C ILE A 63 3.20 6.62 -4.30
N LEU A 64 4.33 7.31 -4.12
CA LEU A 64 5.54 6.71 -3.54
C LEU A 64 5.32 6.32 -2.08
N LEU A 65 4.69 7.20 -1.29
CA LEU A 65 4.35 6.93 0.11
C LEU A 65 3.40 5.75 0.28
N ASN A 66 2.33 5.70 -0.51
CA ASN A 66 1.38 4.60 -0.50
C ASN A 66 2.06 3.27 -0.88
N LEU A 67 2.96 3.28 -1.86
CA LEU A 67 3.77 2.11 -2.22
C LEU A 67 4.70 1.68 -1.08
N LEU A 68 5.31 2.62 -0.36
CA LEU A 68 6.11 2.32 0.85
C LEU A 68 5.24 1.69 1.96
N GLY A 69 4.00 2.15 2.13
CA GLY A 69 3.02 1.53 3.02
C GLY A 69 2.76 0.06 2.66
N VAL A 70 2.49 -0.22 1.39
CA VAL A 70 2.30 -1.59 0.88
C VAL A 70 3.53 -2.47 1.15
N TRP A 71 4.74 -1.98 0.86
CA TRP A 71 5.97 -2.73 1.12
C TRP A 71 6.25 -2.94 2.60
N THR A 72 5.90 -1.97 3.44
CA THR A 72 6.01 -2.07 4.90
C THR A 72 5.10 -3.18 5.41
N GLY A 73 3.84 -3.19 5.00
CA GLY A 73 2.89 -4.26 5.31
C GLY A 73 3.38 -5.63 4.84
N PHE A 74 3.85 -5.72 3.59
CA PHE A 74 4.42 -6.96 3.05
C PHE A 74 5.64 -7.45 3.85
N GLY A 75 6.53 -6.53 4.24
CA GLY A 75 7.70 -6.82 5.07
C GLY A 75 7.30 -7.35 6.45
N LEU A 76 6.34 -6.70 7.11
CA LEU A 76 5.79 -7.15 8.40
C LEU A 76 5.19 -8.56 8.28
N LEU A 77 4.42 -8.83 7.22
CA LEU A 77 3.86 -10.16 6.98
C LEU A 77 4.97 -11.21 6.80
N ARG A 78 6.01 -10.88 6.04
CA ARG A 78 7.16 -11.78 5.82
C ARG A 78 7.93 -12.07 7.11
N LEU A 79 8.10 -11.06 7.97
CA LEU A 79 8.77 -11.20 9.28
C LEU A 79 7.92 -11.97 10.29
N SER A 80 6.59 -11.78 10.27
CA SER A 80 5.67 -12.40 11.22
C SER A 80 5.56 -13.93 11.08
N GLY A 81 6.08 -14.52 10.01
CA GLY A 81 6.03 -15.98 9.78
C GLY A 81 4.62 -16.53 9.52
N ILE A 82 3.57 -15.70 9.53
CA ILE A 82 2.16 -16.09 9.29
C ILE A 82 2.01 -16.82 7.95
N THR A 83 2.75 -16.39 6.92
CA THR A 83 2.76 -17.04 5.61
C THR A 83 3.39 -18.44 5.57
N ARG A 84 4.08 -18.87 6.65
CA ARG A 84 4.63 -20.22 6.78
C ARG A 84 3.56 -21.24 7.15
N ILE A 85 2.50 -20.82 7.86
CA ILE A 85 1.39 -21.69 8.31
C ILE A 85 0.48 -22.10 7.14
N ARG A 86 0.30 -21.23 6.13
CA ARG A 86 -0.53 -21.54 4.94
C ARG A 86 0.16 -22.41 3.88
N ARG A 87 1.44 -22.73 4.03
CA ARG A 87 2.20 -23.62 3.12
C ARG A 87 2.36 -25.05 3.65
N LEU A 88 1.88 -25.31 4.87
CA LEU A 88 1.72 -26.66 5.45
C LEU A 88 0.28 -27.13 5.17
#